data_AF-A0AA51UCI7-F1
#
_entry.id   AF-A0AA51UCI7-F1
#
_cell.length_a   1.000
_cell.length_b   1.000
_cell.length_c   1.000
_cell.angle_alpha   90.00
_cell.angle_beta   90.00
_cell.angle_gamma   90.00
#
_symmetry.space_group_name_H-M   'P 1'
#
loop_
_entity.id
_entity.type
_entity.pdbx_description
1 polymer ?
#
loop_
_entity_poly.entity_id
_entity_poly.type
_entity_poly.pdbx_seq_one_letter_code
_entity_poly.pdbx_strand_id
1 'polypeptide(L)'
;MVINNLLSFFYNSSSNSSYFSKYVTPYECGFSSFGAQSSNFSMGFLVLLVFFVLLDVEVVLLLNASKMLTLWGSLLYYLSFLFIIFMVFLFEVLYGFVSFKY
;
A
#
# COMPACT_ATOMS: atom_id res chain seq x y z
N MET A 1 47.97 -14.00 -32.77
CA MET A 1 48.38 -13.45 -31.46
C MET A 1 47.46 -12.32 -30.98
N VAL A 2 47.08 -11.36 -31.84
CA VAL A 2 46.20 -10.22 -31.49
C VAL A 2 44.78 -10.64 -31.05
N ILE A 3 44.20 -11.66 -31.67
CA ILE A 3 42.83 -12.16 -31.38
C ILE A 3 42.71 -12.73 -29.96
N ASN A 4 43.73 -13.47 -29.48
CA ASN A 4 43.72 -14.02 -28.12
C ASN A 4 43.84 -12.94 -27.03
N ASN A 5 44.53 -11.83 -27.33
CA ASN A 5 44.62 -10.70 -26.40
C ASN A 5 43.33 -9.86 -26.35
N LEU A 6 42.57 -9.81 -27.45
CA LEU A 6 41.25 -9.17 -27.47
C LEU A 6 40.22 -10.01 -26.69
N LEU A 7 40.24 -11.33 -26.87
CA LEU A 7 39.38 -12.26 -26.12
C LEU A 7 39.66 -12.20 -24.60
N SER A 8 40.92 -12.12 -24.18
CA SER A 8 41.27 -11.97 -22.75
C SER A 8 40.86 -10.61 -22.17
N PHE A 9 40.84 -9.55 -22.98
CA PHE A 9 40.35 -8.22 -22.57
C PHE A 9 38.83 -8.22 -22.34
N PHE A 10 38.05 -8.87 -23.20
CA PHE A 10 36.60 -9.01 -23.00
C PHE A 10 36.26 -9.93 -21.82
N TYR A 11 37.01 -11.02 -21.62
CA TYR A 11 36.80 -11.92 -20.49
C TYR A 11 37.04 -11.23 -19.13
N ASN A 12 38.07 -10.39 -19.03
CA ASN A 12 38.40 -9.65 -17.81
C ASN A 12 37.46 -8.49 -17.50
N SER A 13 36.65 -8.01 -18.45
CA SER A 13 35.67 -6.95 -18.18
C SER A 13 34.43 -7.48 -17.42
N SER A 14 34.15 -8.77 -17.51
CA SER A 14 33.01 -9.41 -16.83
C SER A 14 33.15 -9.51 -15.31
N SER A 15 34.37 -9.52 -14.77
CA SER A 15 34.63 -9.75 -13.34
C SER A 15 34.29 -8.54 -12.45
N ASN A 16 34.30 -7.33 -13.00
CA ASN A 16 33.96 -6.11 -12.26
C ASN A 16 32.45 -5.88 -12.09
N SER A 17 31.60 -6.59 -12.83
CA SER A 17 30.13 -6.49 -12.73
C SER A 17 29.60 -6.95 -11.36
N SER A 18 30.35 -7.81 -10.68
CA SER A 18 29.97 -8.43 -9.41
C SER A 18 29.98 -7.45 -8.22
N TYR A 19 30.85 -6.45 -8.22
CA TYR A 19 30.92 -5.45 -7.15
C TYR A 19 29.79 -4.44 -7.22
N PHE A 20 29.46 -3.95 -8.42
CA PHE A 20 28.37 -3.00 -8.60
C PHE A 20 27.01 -3.65 -8.33
N SER A 21 26.84 -4.92 -8.72
CA SER A 21 25.62 -5.70 -8.49
C SER A 21 25.16 -5.68 -7.01
N LYS A 22 26.09 -5.74 -6.05
CA LYS A 22 25.77 -5.71 -4.60
C LYS A 22 25.12 -4.40 -4.13
N TYR A 23 25.34 -3.29 -4.84
CA TYR A 23 24.73 -1.99 -4.53
C TYR A 23 23.39 -1.77 -5.27
N VAL A 24 23.11 -2.60 -6.29
CA VAL A 24 21.90 -2.48 -7.13
C VAL A 24 20.85 -3.53 -6.74
N THR A 25 21.25 -4.58 -6.00
CA THR A 25 20.33 -5.60 -5.48
C THR A 25 19.66 -5.14 -4.17
N PRO A 26 18.39 -5.53 -3.93
CA PRO A 26 17.69 -5.26 -2.68
C PRO A 26 18.43 -5.86 -1.48
N TYR A 27 18.35 -5.19 -0.33
CA TYR A 27 19.03 -5.62 0.89
C TYR A 27 18.34 -6.84 1.51
N GLU A 28 19.03 -7.97 1.56
CA GLU A 28 18.56 -9.22 2.18
C GLU A 28 19.45 -9.65 3.35
N CYS A 29 19.85 -8.69 4.18
CA CYS A 29 20.68 -8.96 5.36
C CYS A 29 22.00 -9.70 5.04
N GLY A 30 22.56 -9.50 3.85
CA GLY A 30 23.83 -10.09 3.42
C GLY A 30 23.74 -11.49 2.81
N PHE A 31 22.53 -12.04 2.64
CA PHE A 31 22.30 -13.30 1.96
C PHE A 31 22.00 -13.10 0.46
N SER A 32 22.18 -14.17 -0.33
CA SER A 32 21.79 -14.19 -1.74
C SER A 32 20.31 -14.55 -1.89
N SER A 33 19.57 -13.81 -2.72
CA SER A 33 18.12 -13.99 -2.88
C SER A 33 17.75 -15.39 -3.35
N PHE A 34 17.19 -16.18 -2.43
CA PHE A 34 16.50 -17.43 -2.74
C PHE A 34 15.02 -17.13 -2.94
N GLY A 35 14.64 -16.77 -4.17
CA GLY A 35 13.25 -16.70 -4.60
C GLY A 35 12.80 -15.32 -5.09
N ALA A 36 11.65 -15.31 -5.78
CA ALA A 36 10.99 -14.09 -6.18
C ALA A 36 10.41 -13.39 -4.94
N GLN A 37 10.60 -12.08 -4.82
CA GLN A 37 9.95 -11.26 -3.80
C GLN A 37 8.46 -11.14 -4.13
N SER A 38 7.67 -12.14 -3.75
CA SER A 38 6.22 -11.97 -3.65
C SER A 38 5.95 -11.16 -2.39
N SER A 39 5.64 -9.87 -2.56
CA SER A 39 5.14 -9.06 -1.45
C SER A 39 3.81 -9.64 -1.00
N ASN A 40 3.76 -10.20 0.21
CA ASN A 40 2.51 -10.56 0.88
C ASN A 40 1.83 -9.27 1.36
N PHE A 41 1.33 -8.47 0.40
CA PHE A 41 0.47 -7.36 0.73
C PHE A 41 -0.84 -7.92 1.28
N SER A 42 -1.15 -7.61 2.54
CA SER A 42 -2.37 -8.09 3.18
C SER A 42 -3.58 -7.38 2.57
N MET A 43 -4.58 -8.17 2.17
CA MET A 43 -5.87 -7.66 1.70
C MET A 43 -6.54 -6.70 2.70
N GLY A 44 -6.22 -6.81 4.00
CA GLY A 44 -6.74 -5.90 5.02
C GLY A 44 -6.33 -4.44 4.80
N PHE A 45 -5.11 -4.18 4.34
CA PHE A 45 -4.66 -2.81 4.05
C PHE A 45 -5.39 -2.19 2.86
N LEU A 46 -5.73 -2.99 1.85
CA LEU A 46 -6.52 -2.52 0.70
C LEU A 46 -7.90 -2.06 1.14
N VAL A 47 -8.55 -2.87 1.98
CA VAL A 47 -9.91 -2.60 2.45
C VAL A 47 -9.95 -1.35 3.33
N LEU A 48 -8.99 -1.20 4.25
CA LEU A 48 -8.83 0.03 5.04
C LEU A 48 -8.69 1.28 4.16
N LEU A 49 -7.99 1.19 3.03
CA LEU A 49 -7.79 2.30 2.10
C LEU A 49 -9.10 2.68 1.39
N VAL A 50 -9.91 1.70 0.98
CA VAL A 50 -11.24 1.94 0.41
C VAL A 50 -12.16 2.63 1.43
N PHE A 51 -12.15 2.18 2.69
CA PHE A 51 -12.91 2.84 3.76
C PHE A 51 -12.45 4.25 4.03
N PHE A 52 -11.14 4.52 3.99
CA PHE A 52 -10.60 5.87 4.16
C PHE A 52 -11.12 6.81 3.07
N VAL A 53 -11.11 6.39 1.81
CA VAL A 53 -11.64 7.19 0.69
C VAL A 53 -13.15 7.44 0.85
N LEU A 54 -13.91 6.42 1.25
CA LEU A 54 -15.35 6.58 1.50
C LEU A 54 -15.62 7.58 2.64
N LEU A 55 -14.93 7.44 3.78
CA LEU A 55 -15.12 8.35 4.92
C LEU A 55 -14.75 9.80 4.57
N ASP A 56 -13.72 10.00 3.73
CA ASP A 56 -13.29 11.34 3.30
C ASP A 56 -14.38 12.05 2.48
N VAL A 57 -15.00 11.35 1.53
CA VAL A 57 -16.11 11.90 0.72
C VAL A 57 -17.30 12.30 1.60
N GLU A 58 -17.60 11.50 2.62
CA GLU A 58 -18.74 11.77 3.51
C GLU A 58 -18.51 12.94 4.46
N VAL A 59 -17.28 13.15 4.93
CA VAL A 59 -16.92 14.34 5.72
C VAL A 59 -17.07 15.61 4.88
N VAL A 60 -16.70 15.59 3.59
CA VAL A 60 -16.91 16.71 2.67
C VAL A 60 -18.40 17.01 2.49
N LEU A 61 -19.24 15.99 2.35
CA LEU A 61 -20.69 16.14 2.25
C LEU A 61 -21.29 16.74 3.54
N LEU A 62 -20.81 16.30 4.70
CA LEU A 62 -21.24 16.82 6.00
C LEU A 62 -20.84 18.29 6.19
N LEU A 63 -19.63 18.66 5.77
CA LEU A 63 -19.17 20.05 5.83
C LEU A 63 -20.09 20.95 5.00
N ASN A 64 -20.52 20.50 3.82
CA ASN A 64 -21.45 21.26 2.98
C ASN A 64 -22.85 21.35 3.62
N ALA A 65 -23.33 20.29 4.27
CA ALA A 65 -24.59 20.28 5.00
C ALA A 65 -24.60 21.26 6.20
N SER A 66 -23.45 21.41 6.89
CA SER A 66 -23.31 22.35 8.01
C SER A 66 -23.58 23.81 7.62
N LYS A 67 -23.34 24.16 6.35
CA LYS A 67 -23.61 25.49 5.81
C LYS A 67 -25.11 25.78 5.63
N MET A 68 -25.94 24.74 5.55
CA MET A 68 -27.39 24.82 5.34
C MET A 68 -28.19 24.40 6.60
N LEU A 69 -27.66 24.70 7.80
CA LEU A 69 -28.21 24.26 9.09
C LEU A 69 -29.62 24.78 9.45
N THR A 70 -30.26 25.55 8.58
CA THR A 70 -31.58 26.14 8.82
C THR A 70 -32.73 25.12 8.79
N LEU A 71 -32.52 23.93 8.23
CA LEU A 71 -33.55 22.89 8.08
C LEU A 71 -33.27 21.71 9.01
N TRP A 72 -34.06 21.58 10.08
CA TRP A 72 -33.90 20.50 11.07
C TRP A 72 -34.16 19.11 10.49
N GLY A 73 -35.03 19.00 9.49
CA GLY A 73 -35.34 17.75 8.80
C GLY A 73 -34.14 17.17 8.03
N SER A 74 -33.37 18.01 7.33
CA SER A 74 -32.19 17.55 6.58
C SER A 74 -31.08 17.07 7.52
N LEU A 75 -30.93 17.68 8.70
CA LEU A 75 -29.91 17.30 9.69
C LEU A 75 -30.11 15.86 10.19
N LEU A 76 -31.35 15.44 10.42
CA LEU A 76 -31.68 14.07 10.82
C LEU A 76 -31.29 13.04 9.75
N TYR A 77 -31.50 13.33 8.47
CA TYR A 77 -31.08 12.44 7.38
C TYR A 77 -29.56 12.26 7.37
N TYR A 78 -28.79 13.36 7.47
CA TYR A 78 -27.32 13.27 7.53
C TYR A 78 -26.82 12.51 8.76
N LEU A 79 -27.43 12.71 9.94
CA LEU A 79 -27.10 11.95 11.16
C LEU A 79 -27.39 10.45 11.01
N SER A 80 -28.55 10.10 10.46
CA SER A 80 -28.89 8.68 10.23
C SER A 80 -27.92 8.01 9.28
N PHE A 81 -27.46 8.74 8.26
CA PHE A 81 -26.53 8.24 7.27
C PHE A 81 -25.13 8.01 7.89
N LEU A 82 -24.63 8.95 8.72
CA LEU A 82 -23.39 8.79 9.46
C LEU A 82 -23.45 7.56 10.40
N PHE A 83 -24.58 7.37 11.08
CA PHE A 83 -24.78 6.24 11.98
C PHE A 83 -24.70 4.88 11.25
N ILE A 84 -25.26 4.79 10.05
CA ILE A 84 -25.19 3.57 9.22
C ILE A 84 -23.74 3.25 8.86
N ILE A 85 -22.97 4.24 8.39
CA ILE A 85 -21.56 4.03 8.02
C ILE A 85 -20.73 3.61 9.24
N PHE A 86 -20.96 4.25 10.40
CA PHE A 86 -20.28 3.88 11.63
C PHE A 86 -20.55 2.43 12.04
N MET A 87 -21.79 1.96 11.87
CA MET A 87 -22.15 0.56 12.13
C MET A 87 -21.48 -0.42 11.16
N VAL A 88 -21.38 -0.07 9.87
CA VAL A 88 -20.65 -0.88 8.88
C VAL A 88 -19.17 -0.99 9.24
N PHE A 89 -18.55 0.13 9.62
CA PHE A 89 -17.16 0.14 10.07
C PHE A 89 -16.94 -0.70 11.33
N LEU A 90 -17.83 -0.60 12.33
CA LEU A 90 -17.75 -1.45 13.52
C LEU A 90 -17.87 -2.93 13.18
N PHE A 91 -18.77 -3.29 12.27
CA PHE A 91 -18.92 -4.66 11.79
C PHE A 91 -17.60 -5.13 11.16
N GLU A 92 -17.02 -4.37 10.23
CA GLU A 92 -15.73 -4.66 9.61
C GLU A 92 -14.63 -5.01 10.63
N VAL A 93 -14.52 -4.20 11.69
CA VAL A 93 -13.54 -4.35 12.76
C VAL A 93 -13.81 -5.61 13.59
N LEU A 94 -15.09 -5.89 13.91
CA LEU A 94 -15.47 -7.08 14.68
C LEU A 94 -15.25 -8.40 13.92
N TYR A 95 -15.41 -8.41 12.60
CA TYR A 95 -15.10 -9.59 11.77
C TYR A 95 -13.59 -9.87 11.67
N GLY A 96 -12.75 -8.97 12.20
CA GLY A 96 -11.30 -9.20 12.29
C GLY A 96 -10.56 -8.97 10.97
N PHE A 97 -11.17 -8.29 9.99
CA PHE A 97 -10.46 -7.84 8.78
C PHE A 97 -9.33 -6.85 9.13
N VAL A 98 -9.45 -6.14 10.25
CA VAL A 98 -8.43 -5.27 10.85
C VAL A 98 -7.70 -6.00 12.01
N SER A 99 -7.59 -7.33 11.96
CA SER A 99 -6.69 -8.04 12.87
C SER A 99 -5.31 -8.10 12.23
N PHE A 100 -4.39 -7.26 12.69
CA PHE A 100 -2.97 -7.39 12.39
C PHE A 100 -2.44 -8.60 13.16
N LYS A 101 -2.70 -9.81 12.66
CA LYS A 101 -1.95 -10.99 13.08
C LYS A 101 -0.58 -10.93 12.41
N TYR A 102 0.43 -10.75 13.27
CA TYR A 102 1.85 -10.78 12.96
C TYR A 102 2.28 -12.12 12.37
#